data_AF-A0A972Y356-F1
#
_entry.id   AF-A0A972Y356-F1
#
_cell.length_a   1.000
_cell.length_b   1.000
_cell.length_c   1.000
_cell.angle_alpha   90.00
_cell.angle_beta   90.00
_cell.angle_gamma   90.00
#
_symmetry.space_group_name_H-M   'P 1'
#
loop_
_entity.id
_entity.type
_entity.pdbx_description
1 polymer ?
#
loop_
_entity_poly.entity_id
_entity_poly.type
_entity_poly.pdbx_seq_one_letter_code
_entity_poly.pdbx_strand_id
1 'polypeptide(L)' 'MELKRYRVRLRQQYKNLVEKAYSYRFNDDGLSDYFYYKASMVLEKLDRLKYSN' A
#
# COMPACT_ATOMS: atom_id res chain seq x y z
N MET A 1 18.16 4.30 -12.11
CA MET A 1 16.88 5.05 -12.29
C MET A 1 15.63 4.19 -12.09
N GLU A 2 15.67 2.90 -12.44
CA GLU A 2 14.50 2.00 -12.35
C GLU A 2 14.03 1.71 -10.93
N LEU A 3 14.95 1.44 -9.99
CA LEU A 3 14.61 1.18 -8.59
C LEU A 3 13.90 2.38 -7.92
N LYS A 4 14.28 3.62 -8.28
CA LYS A 4 13.61 4.83 -7.80
C LYS A 4 12.18 4.93 -8.35
N ARG A 5 11.99 4.67 -9.66
CA ARG A 5 10.65 4.62 -10.28
C ARG A 5 9.78 3.53 -9.68
N TYR A 6 10.35 2.35 -9.41
CA TYR A 6 9.66 1.24 -8.77
C TYR A 6 9.20 1.61 -7.35
N ARG A 7 10.08 2.21 -6.53
CA ARG A 7 9.72 2.72 -5.19
C ARG A 7 8.61 3.77 -5.25
N VAL A 8 8.61 4.65 -6.25
CA VAL A 8 7.54 5.65 -6.45
C VAL A 8 6.20 4.96 -6.77
N ARG A 9 6.19 3.97 -7.67
CA ARG A 9 4.99 3.20 -8.00
C ARG A 9 4.41 2.48 -6.79
N LEU A 10 5.25 1.81 -5.99
CA LEU A 10 4.82 1.14 -4.77
C LEU A 10 4.23 2.12 -3.74
N ARG A 11 4.84 3.31 -3.57
CA ARG A 11 4.29 4.35 -2.69
C ARG A 11 2.94 4.86 -3.16
N GLN A 12 2.76 5.06 -4.47
CA GLN A 12 1.48 5.47 -5.02
C GLN A 12 0.42 4.38 -4.83
N GLN A 13 0.78 3.12 -5.06
CA GLN A 13 -0.11 1.99 -4.83
C GLN A 13 -0.53 1.89 -3.37
N TYR A 14 0.41 2.03 -2.43
CA TYR A 14 0.13 2.04 -1.00
C TYR A 14 -0.88 3.14 -0.64
N LYS A 15 -0.64 4.38 -1.07
CA LYS A 15 -1.57 5.50 -0.82
C LYS A 15 -2.97 5.23 -1.35
N ASN A 16 -3.07 4.78 -2.60
CA ASN A 16 -4.37 4.47 -3.22
C ASN A 16 -5.13 3.36 -2.46
N LEU A 17 -4.43 2.36 -1.94
CA LEU A 17 -5.05 1.27 -1.16
C LEU A 17 -5.54 1.79 0.20
N VAL A 18 -4.77 2.63 0.87
CA VAL A 18 -5.17 3.26 2.14
C VAL A 18 -6.38 4.17 1.94
N GLU A 19 -6.38 5.00 0.90
CA GLU A 19 -7.53 5.86 0.56
C GLU A 19 -8.80 5.04 0.30
N LYS A 20 -8.67 3.92 -0.43
CA LYS A 20 -9.79 2.99 -0.63
C LYS A 20 -10.27 2.37 0.68
N ALA A 21 -9.37 1.89 1.53
CA ALA A 21 -9.73 1.34 2.83
C ALA A 21 -10.53 2.36 3.65
N TYR A 22 -10.06 3.61 3.72
CA TYR A 22 -10.78 4.69 4.38
C TYR A 22 -12.16 4.98 3.76
N SER A 23 -12.30 4.90 2.43
CA SER A 23 -13.59 5.11 1.76
C SER A 23 -14.65 4.05 2.14
N TYR A 24 -14.21 2.86 2.56
CA TYR A 24 -15.09 1.77 3.00
C TYR A 24 -15.25 1.69 4.52
N ARG A 25 -14.47 2.44 5.31
CA ARG A 25 -14.38 2.33 6.78
C ARG A 25 -15.71 2.34 7.54
N PHE A 26 -16.74 3.00 7.01
CA PHE A 26 -18.06 3.08 7.65
C PHE A 26 -19.17 2.44 6.81
N ASN A 27 -18.83 1.92 5.62
CA ASN A 27 -19.78 1.42 4.64
C ASN A 27 -19.68 -0.09 4.46
N ASP A 28 -18.46 -0.62 4.54
CA ASP A 28 -18.16 -2.04 4.36
C ASP A 28 -16.82 -2.36 5.05
N ASP A 29 -16.91 -2.86 6.27
CA ASP A 29 -15.75 -3.23 7.07
C ASP A 29 -14.91 -4.31 6.40
N GLY A 30 -15.55 -5.24 5.67
CA GLY A 30 -14.86 -6.30 4.94
C GLY A 30 -13.99 -5.76 3.80
N LEU A 31 -14.51 -4.81 3.01
CA LEU A 31 -13.73 -4.13 1.99
C LEU A 31 -12.65 -3.23 2.59
N SER A 32 -12.96 -2.52 3.69
CA SER A 32 -11.97 -1.72 4.43
C SER A 32 -10.77 -2.59 4.84
N ASP A 33 -11.02 -3.70 5.52
CA ASP A 33 -9.99 -4.63 5.98
C ASP A 33 -9.21 -5.25 4.82
N TYR A 34 -9.90 -5.64 3.74
CA TYR A 34 -9.27 -6.15 2.53
C TYR A 34 -8.25 -5.14 1.95
N PHE A 35 -8.64 -3.88 1.81
CA PHE A 35 -7.76 -2.86 1.26
C PHE A 35 -6.60 -2.52 2.21
N TYR A 36 -6.83 -2.52 3.52
CA TYR A 36 -5.75 -2.38 4.51
C TYR A 36 -4.75 -3.53 4.44
N TYR A 37 -5.23 -4.78 4.33
CA TYR A 37 -4.37 -5.94 4.16
C TYR A 37 -3.53 -5.84 2.87
N LYS A 38 -4.13 -5.39 1.76
CA LYS A 38 -3.37 -5.13 0.52
C LYS A 38 -2.32 -4.03 0.73
N ALA A 39 -2.65 -2.96 1.46
CA ALA A 39 -1.74 -1.86 1.74
C ALA A 39 -0.54 -2.33 2.57
N SER A 40 -0.76 -3.15 3.61
CA SER A 40 0.32 -3.65 4.48
C SER A 40 1.33 -4.50 3.70
N MET A 41 0.88 -5.33 2.76
CA MET A 41 1.79 -6.07 1.86
C MET A 41 2.64 -5.17 0.97
N VAL A 42 2.10 -4.03 0.50
CA VAL A 42 2.87 -3.07 -0.30
C VAL A 42 3.89 -2.33 0.57
N LEU A 43 3.50 -2.00 1.80
CA LEU A 43 4.40 -1.39 2.78
C LEU A 43 5.57 -2.33 3.12
N GLU A 44 5.31 -3.61 3.35
CA GLU A 44 6.33 -4.62 3.61
C GLU A 44 7.32 -4.75 2.42
N LYS A 45 6.83 -4.65 1.17
CA LYS A 45 7.70 -4.57 -0.01
C LYS A 45 8.57 -3.32 0.01
N LEU A 46 8.02 -2.16 0.36
CA LEU A 46 8.79 -0.92 0.49
C LEU A 46 9.86 -1.01 1.57
N ASP A 47 9.55 -1.64 2.71
CA ASP A 47 10.49 -1.84 3.81
C ASP A 47 11.64 -2.77 3.42
N ARG A 48 11.34 -3.90 2.76
CA ARG A 48 12.39 -4.77 2.21
C ARG A 48 13.33 -4.01 1.28
N LEU A 49 12.80 -3.16 0.38
CA LEU A 49 13.62 -2.33 -0.50
C LEU A 49 14.43 -1.24 0.21
N LYS A 50 14.06 -0.89 1.46
CA LYS A 50 14.80 0.06 2.29
C LYS A 50 15.95 -0.63 3.02
N TYR A 51 15.75 -1.86 3.49
CA TYR A 51 16.73 -2.61 4.29
C TYR A 51 17.64 -3.56 3.48
N SER A 52 17.30 -3.86 2.22
CA SER A 52 18.15 -4.67 1.32
C SER A 52 19.19 -3.85 0.54
N ASN A 53 19.64 -2.71 1.07
CA ASN A 53 20.47 -1.76 0.33
C ASN A 53 21.63 -1.23 1.17
#